data_AF-A0AAI8GDX4-F1
#
_entry.id   AF-A0AAI8GDX4-F1
#
_cell.length_a   1.000
_cell.length_b   1.000
_cell.length_c   1.000
_cell.angle_alpha   90.00
_cell.angle_beta   90.00
_cell.angle_gamma   90.00
#
_symmetry.space_group_name_H-M   'P 1'
#
loop_
_entity.id
_entity.type
_entity.pdbx_description
1 polymer ?
#
loop_
_entity_poly.entity_id
_entity_poly.type
_entity_poly.pdbx_seq_one_letter_code
_entity_poly.pdbx_strand_id
1 'polypeptide(L)'
;MKIFGFVVESYGKYVKVKTSDGEYIIKSEKKAPKEGTKIELKDFGVGDYLAKVLAKKPYNFRDLPSVRFVQLAEELVNDLEFSAKERLIVAIALFLEEVSKRREMDKSMLQKLKMALKKTRSLNVESSDDKTKENEKQQDLAGFLNYLNVLSGKYGLIVDEGVVFLDREGGTFEVFLKNNRIYGIIQESTLSSSVTLFFEKVPENILELEKRLKDNFNVVSIKLEAMRDGTYV
;
A
#
# COMPACT_ATOMS: atom_id res chain seq x y z
N MET A 1 10.60 -21.82 16.44
CA MET A 1 9.52 -22.80 16.23
C MET A 1 9.31 -22.94 14.73
N LYS A 2 9.22 -24.16 14.16
CA LYS A 2 9.12 -24.32 12.69
C LYS A 2 7.70 -24.00 12.22
N ILE A 3 7.53 -22.99 11.36
CA ILE A 3 6.24 -22.66 10.75
C ILE A 3 6.16 -23.38 9.40
N PHE A 4 5.11 -24.16 9.19
CA PHE A 4 4.85 -24.80 7.90
C PHE A 4 3.62 -24.16 7.27
N GLY A 5 3.63 -24.06 5.94
CA GLY A 5 2.49 -23.60 5.18
C GLY A 5 2.35 -24.30 3.84
N PHE A 6 1.19 -24.16 3.24
CA PHE A 6 0.90 -24.65 1.90
C PHE A 6 0.94 -23.49 0.91
N VAL A 7 1.60 -23.71 -0.23
CA VAL A 7 1.58 -22.75 -1.32
C VAL A 7 0.18 -22.70 -1.93
N VAL A 8 -0.44 -21.54 -1.86
CA VAL A 8 -1.78 -21.28 -2.42
C VAL A 8 -1.68 -20.71 -3.83
N GLU A 9 -0.64 -19.92 -4.08
CA GLU A 9 -0.46 -19.22 -5.36
C GLU A 9 1.03 -18.97 -5.59
N SER A 10 1.47 -19.08 -6.84
CA SER A 10 2.85 -18.80 -7.23
C SER A 10 2.92 -18.00 -8.52
N TYR A 11 3.70 -16.93 -8.55
CA TYR A 11 3.90 -16.12 -9.74
C TYR A 11 5.26 -15.43 -9.72
N GLY A 12 6.11 -15.74 -10.70
CA GLY A 12 7.49 -15.23 -10.75
C GLY A 12 8.27 -15.57 -9.48
N LYS A 13 8.74 -14.52 -8.79
CA LYS A 13 9.49 -14.60 -7.52
C LYS A 13 8.60 -14.53 -6.27
N TYR A 14 7.28 -14.49 -6.44
CA TYR A 14 6.31 -14.32 -5.37
C TYR A 14 5.52 -15.60 -5.11
N VAL A 15 5.29 -15.87 -3.84
CA VAL A 15 4.54 -17.05 -3.38
C VAL A 15 3.59 -16.62 -2.29
N LYS A 16 2.32 -17.00 -2.42
CA LYS A 16 1.31 -16.87 -1.36
C LYS A 16 1.24 -18.19 -0.61
N VAL A 17 1.34 -18.12 0.71
CA VAL A 17 1.45 -19.29 1.58
C VAL A 17 0.41 -19.19 2.68
N LYS A 18 -0.34 -20.26 2.90
CA LYS A 18 -1.29 -20.38 4.01
C LYS A 18 -0.70 -21.26 5.10
N THR A 19 -0.62 -20.73 6.30
CA THR A 19 -0.12 -21.41 7.51
C THR A 19 -1.25 -21.52 8.53
N SER A 20 -0.96 -22.07 9.72
CA SER A 20 -1.91 -22.09 10.84
C SER A 20 -2.17 -20.70 11.45
N ASP A 21 -1.23 -19.77 11.31
CA ASP A 21 -1.27 -18.45 11.95
C ASP A 21 -1.62 -17.31 10.99
N GLY A 22 -1.92 -17.62 9.73
CA GLY A 22 -2.38 -16.65 8.74
C GLY A 22 -2.02 -16.99 7.31
N GLU A 23 -2.11 -15.97 6.47
CA GLU A 23 -1.64 -16.02 5.08
C GLU A 23 -0.47 -15.05 4.92
N TYR A 24 0.47 -15.44 4.07
CA TYR A 24 1.73 -14.74 3.83
C TYR A 24 1.95 -14.53 2.34
N ILE A 25 2.49 -13.37 1.97
CA ILE A 25 3.15 -13.20 0.68
C ILE A 25 4.65 -13.15 0.95
N ILE A 26 5.39 -14.06 0.30
CA ILE A 26 6.84 -14.13 0.38
C ILE A 26 7.47 -13.89 -1.00
N LYS A 27 8.65 -13.29 -1.00
CA LYS A 27 9.48 -13.04 -2.18
C LYS A 27 10.76 -13.85 -2.09
N SER A 28 11.11 -14.59 -3.13
CA SER A 28 12.34 -15.40 -3.19
C SER A 28 12.90 -15.42 -4.60
N GLU A 29 14.22 -15.33 -4.70
CA GLU A 29 14.93 -15.42 -5.98
C GLU A 29 15.07 -16.88 -6.48
N LYS A 30 14.63 -17.86 -5.68
CA LYS A 30 14.55 -19.27 -6.09
C LYS A 30 13.25 -19.53 -6.83
N LYS A 31 13.25 -20.58 -7.66
CA LYS A 31 12.06 -21.02 -8.41
C LYS A 31 10.90 -21.29 -7.45
N ALA A 32 9.76 -20.64 -7.72
CA ALA A 32 8.57 -20.81 -6.89
C ALA A 32 8.10 -22.28 -6.86
N PRO A 33 7.78 -22.82 -5.67
CA PRO A 33 7.19 -24.15 -5.55
C PRO A 33 5.81 -24.17 -6.21
N LYS A 34 5.36 -25.37 -6.63
CA LYS A 34 4.02 -25.54 -7.19
C LYS A 34 2.95 -25.29 -6.13
N GLU A 35 1.79 -24.81 -6.55
CA GLU A 35 0.59 -24.76 -5.72
C GLU A 35 0.27 -26.12 -5.09
N GLY A 36 -0.18 -26.11 -3.85
CA GLY A 36 -0.39 -27.30 -3.01
C GLY A 36 0.87 -27.85 -2.34
N THR A 37 2.08 -27.37 -2.69
CA THR A 37 3.32 -27.82 -2.04
C THR A 37 3.38 -27.34 -0.59
N LYS A 38 3.70 -28.24 0.34
CA LYS A 38 4.01 -27.89 1.74
C LYS A 38 5.44 -27.38 1.83
N ILE A 39 5.62 -26.20 2.41
CA ILE A 39 6.92 -25.58 2.62
C ILE A 39 7.12 -25.20 4.09
N GLU A 40 8.37 -25.24 4.55
CA GLU A 40 8.76 -24.69 5.85
C GLU A 40 9.13 -23.21 5.68
N LEU A 41 8.42 -22.32 6.37
CA LEU A 41 8.83 -20.93 6.54
C LEU A 41 9.83 -20.89 7.70
N LYS A 42 11.12 -20.97 7.39
CA LYS A 42 12.18 -20.78 8.39
C LYS A 42 12.49 -19.30 8.55
N ASP A 43 12.81 -18.90 9.78
CA ASP A 43 13.35 -17.58 10.08
C ASP A 43 14.49 -17.24 9.11
N PHE A 44 14.39 -16.04 8.56
CA PHE A 44 15.29 -15.39 7.62
C PHE A 44 16.76 -15.72 7.92
N GLY A 45 17.37 -16.61 7.12
CA GLY A 45 18.82 -16.80 7.14
C GLY A 45 19.33 -18.17 6.70
N VAL A 46 18.67 -19.28 7.03
CA VAL A 46 19.26 -20.61 6.74
C VAL A 46 18.18 -21.67 6.43
N GLY A 47 18.03 -22.00 5.15
CA GLY A 47 17.12 -23.05 4.66
C GLY A 47 17.01 -23.14 3.13
N ASP A 48 16.25 -24.14 2.65
CA ASP A 48 16.13 -24.51 1.22
C ASP A 48 15.46 -23.43 0.36
N TYR A 49 14.71 -22.51 0.96
CA TYR A 49 14.07 -21.37 0.29
C TYR A 49 14.32 -20.07 1.07
N LEU A 50 15.24 -19.23 0.58
CA LEU A 50 15.54 -17.91 1.16
C LEU A 50 14.47 -16.94 0.68
N ALA A 51 13.49 -16.66 1.53
CA ALA A 51 12.38 -15.77 1.18
C ALA A 51 12.22 -14.62 2.16
N LYS A 52 11.93 -13.43 1.63
CA LYS A 52 11.54 -12.26 2.40
C LYS A 52 10.02 -12.21 2.54
N VAL A 53 9.49 -12.14 3.76
CA VAL A 53 8.05 -11.86 3.96
C VAL A 53 7.76 -10.42 3.54
N LEU A 54 6.83 -10.25 2.61
CA LEU A 54 6.34 -8.94 2.19
C LEU A 54 5.10 -8.49 2.97
N ALA A 55 4.17 -9.41 3.24
CA ALA A 55 2.95 -9.12 3.96
C ALA A 55 2.40 -10.36 4.65
N LYS A 56 1.67 -10.12 5.76
CA LYS A 56 0.96 -11.13 6.54
C LYS A 56 -0.47 -10.66 6.85
N LYS A 57 -1.45 -11.52 6.61
CA LYS A 57 -2.83 -11.41 7.11
C LYS A 57 -2.97 -12.26 8.38
N PRO A 58 -3.54 -11.74 9.49
CA PRO A 58 -4.31 -10.49 9.60
C PRO A 58 -3.53 -9.25 10.07
N TYR A 59 -2.20 -9.31 10.16
CA TYR A 59 -1.41 -8.26 10.84
C TYR A 59 -1.31 -6.96 10.04
N ASN A 60 -0.74 -7.03 8.85
CA ASN A 60 -0.43 -5.84 8.06
C ASN A 60 -1.61 -5.41 7.20
N PHE A 61 -2.41 -6.37 6.76
CA PHE A 61 -3.53 -6.18 5.86
C PHE A 61 -4.69 -7.10 6.26
N ARG A 62 -5.92 -6.61 6.04
CA ARG A 62 -7.13 -7.41 6.18
C ARG A 62 -7.22 -8.51 5.12
N ASP A 63 -6.74 -8.22 3.92
CA ASP A 63 -6.72 -9.10 2.76
C ASP A 63 -5.34 -9.08 2.08
N LEU A 64 -4.96 -10.18 1.41
CA LEU A 64 -3.73 -10.24 0.62
C LEU A 64 -4.05 -10.38 -0.86
N PRO A 65 -3.41 -9.58 -1.73
CA PRO A 65 -3.70 -9.60 -3.15
C PRO A 65 -3.15 -10.86 -3.84
N SER A 66 -3.61 -11.16 -5.04
CA SER A 66 -2.95 -12.14 -5.92
C SER A 66 -1.49 -11.76 -6.17
N VAL A 67 -0.58 -12.76 -6.14
CA VAL A 67 0.86 -12.52 -6.28
C VAL A 67 1.24 -12.02 -7.68
N ARG A 68 0.38 -12.23 -8.68
CA ARG A 68 0.53 -11.58 -9.99
C ARG A 68 0.45 -10.06 -9.88
N PHE A 69 -0.51 -9.51 -9.13
CA PHE A 69 -0.63 -8.06 -8.94
C PHE A 69 0.47 -7.50 -8.05
N VAL A 70 1.00 -8.30 -7.11
CA VAL A 70 2.20 -7.93 -6.32
C VAL A 70 3.40 -7.67 -7.24
N GLN A 71 3.62 -8.56 -8.22
CA GLN A 71 4.70 -8.35 -9.19
C GLN A 71 4.48 -7.09 -10.03
N LEU A 72 3.27 -6.90 -10.56
CA LEU A 72 2.94 -5.69 -11.34
C LEU A 72 3.13 -4.42 -10.52
N ALA A 73 2.69 -4.41 -9.26
CA ALA A 73 2.85 -3.28 -8.37
C ALA A 73 4.33 -2.97 -8.07
N GLU A 74 5.16 -3.99 -7.87
CA GLU A 74 6.61 -3.79 -7.72
C GLU A 74 7.22 -3.13 -8.97
N GLU A 75 6.84 -3.57 -10.18
CA GLU A 75 7.33 -2.99 -11.43
C GLU A 75 6.94 -1.51 -11.61
N LEU A 76 5.77 -1.11 -11.09
CA LEU A 76 5.30 0.27 -11.11
C LEU A 76 6.10 1.17 -10.16
N VAL A 77 6.44 0.66 -8.97
CA VAL A 77 7.14 1.45 -7.93
C VAL A 77 8.64 1.18 -7.85
N ASN A 78 9.21 0.39 -8.76
CA ASN A 78 10.61 -0.01 -8.70
C ASN A 78 11.54 1.22 -8.66
N ASP A 79 11.24 2.23 -9.45
CA ASP A 79 12.01 3.47 -9.54
C ASP A 79 11.66 4.46 -8.42
N LEU A 80 10.84 4.11 -7.43
CA LEU A 80 10.41 5.01 -6.35
C LEU A 80 11.12 4.67 -5.03
N GLU A 81 11.43 5.71 -4.27
CA GLU A 81 12.07 5.63 -2.96
C GLU A 81 11.02 5.95 -1.91
N PHE A 82 10.49 4.92 -1.25
CA PHE A 82 9.58 5.04 -0.12
C PHE A 82 10.15 4.21 1.03
N SER A 83 10.06 4.72 2.25
CA SER A 83 10.52 3.98 3.45
C SER A 83 9.77 2.64 3.61
N ALA A 84 8.46 2.65 3.40
CA ALA A 84 7.58 1.49 3.51
C ALA A 84 7.24 0.87 2.13
N LYS A 85 8.24 0.68 1.26
CA LYS A 85 8.05 0.25 -0.13
C LYS A 85 7.28 -1.06 -0.25
N GLU A 86 7.55 -2.06 0.59
CA GLU A 86 6.85 -3.35 0.56
C GLU A 86 5.36 -3.22 0.87
N ARG A 87 4.99 -2.36 1.83
CA ARG A 87 3.58 -2.08 2.13
C ARG A 87 2.89 -1.36 0.98
N LEU A 88 3.58 -0.38 0.37
CA LEU A 88 3.08 0.34 -0.80
C LEU A 88 2.82 -0.62 -1.97
N ILE A 89 3.72 -1.58 -2.22
CA ILE A 89 3.55 -2.61 -3.25
C ILE A 89 2.26 -3.39 -3.02
N VAL A 90 2.01 -3.84 -1.78
CA VAL A 90 0.81 -4.62 -1.45
C VAL A 90 -0.46 -3.78 -1.54
N ALA A 91 -0.42 -2.52 -1.10
CA ALA A 91 -1.52 -1.57 -1.25
C ALA A 91 -1.90 -1.33 -2.72
N ILE A 92 -0.92 -1.05 -3.58
CA ILE A 92 -1.16 -0.89 -5.02
C ILE A 92 -1.66 -2.20 -5.62
N ALA A 93 -1.12 -3.36 -5.23
CA ALA A 93 -1.57 -4.65 -5.73
C ALA A 93 -3.05 -4.94 -5.39
N LEU A 94 -3.49 -4.63 -4.17
CA LEU A 94 -4.91 -4.73 -3.78
C LEU A 94 -5.80 -3.83 -4.64
N PHE A 95 -5.36 -2.59 -4.87
CA PHE A 95 -6.07 -1.65 -5.74
C PHE A 95 -6.18 -2.17 -7.18
N LEU A 96 -5.07 -2.65 -7.75
CA LEU A 96 -5.04 -3.19 -9.12
C LEU A 96 -5.90 -4.44 -9.28
N GLU A 97 -5.86 -5.34 -8.30
CA GLU A 97 -6.70 -6.54 -8.30
C GLU A 97 -8.19 -6.17 -8.32
N GLU A 98 -8.57 -5.19 -7.52
CA GLU A 98 -9.96 -4.74 -7.47
C GLU A 98 -10.40 -4.06 -8.77
N VAL A 99 -9.54 -3.24 -9.40
CA VAL A 99 -9.79 -2.68 -10.74
C VAL A 99 -9.95 -3.81 -11.77
N SER A 100 -9.12 -4.85 -11.68
CA SER A 100 -9.10 -5.96 -12.65
C SER A 100 -10.41 -6.74 -12.73
N LYS A 101 -11.22 -6.70 -11.67
CA LYS A 101 -12.56 -7.33 -11.64
C LYS A 101 -13.54 -6.68 -12.61
N ARG A 102 -13.29 -5.42 -13.00
CA ARG A 102 -14.18 -4.63 -13.87
C ARG A 102 -13.54 -4.26 -15.21
N ARG A 103 -12.21 -4.21 -15.28
CA ARG A 103 -11.47 -3.84 -16.50
C ARG A 103 -10.14 -4.57 -16.58
N GLU A 104 -9.84 -5.15 -17.73
CA GLU A 104 -8.52 -5.74 -17.98
C GLU A 104 -7.41 -4.68 -17.93
N MET A 105 -6.34 -4.98 -17.20
CA MET A 105 -5.18 -4.09 -17.04
C MET A 105 -4.23 -4.25 -18.22
N ASP A 106 -4.40 -3.40 -19.23
CA ASP A 106 -3.52 -3.37 -20.39
C ASP A 106 -2.22 -2.57 -20.12
N LYS A 107 -1.29 -2.67 -21.08
CA LYS A 107 0.01 -1.98 -21.01
C LYS A 107 -0.14 -0.46 -20.95
N SER A 108 -1.16 0.11 -21.60
CA SER A 108 -1.40 1.56 -21.64
C SER A 108 -1.83 2.08 -20.27
N MET A 109 -2.76 1.38 -19.60
CA MET A 109 -3.20 1.71 -18.24
C MET A 109 -2.04 1.62 -17.25
N LEU A 110 -1.22 0.57 -17.33
CA LEU A 110 -0.04 0.41 -16.48
C LEU A 110 0.99 1.52 -16.72
N GLN A 111 1.21 1.93 -17.97
CA GLN A 111 2.10 3.05 -18.30
C GLN A 111 1.57 4.38 -17.76
N LYS A 112 0.28 4.69 -17.94
CA LYS A 112 -0.35 5.90 -17.38
C LYS A 112 -0.28 5.92 -15.86
N LEU A 113 -0.52 4.79 -15.20
CA LEU A 113 -0.39 4.68 -13.74
C LEU A 113 1.07 4.86 -13.28
N LYS A 114 2.04 4.28 -13.99
CA LYS A 114 3.46 4.50 -13.71
C LYS A 114 3.84 5.98 -13.84
N MET A 115 3.31 6.67 -14.84
CA MET A 115 3.50 8.12 -15.01
C MET A 115 2.89 8.91 -13.84
N ALA A 116 1.67 8.57 -13.44
CA ALA A 116 1.01 9.19 -12.30
C ALA A 116 1.84 9.02 -11.02
N LEU A 117 2.28 7.80 -10.71
CA LEU A 117 3.10 7.50 -9.52
C LEU A 117 4.44 8.23 -9.53
N LYS A 118 5.06 8.43 -10.71
CA LYS A 118 6.31 9.21 -10.84
C LYS A 118 6.11 10.71 -10.63
N LYS A 119 4.89 11.24 -10.73
CA LYS A 119 4.59 12.66 -10.47
C LYS A 119 5.01 13.09 -9.05
N THR A 120 4.95 12.17 -8.08
CA THR A 120 5.45 12.38 -6.70
C THR A 120 6.89 12.90 -6.64
N ARG A 121 7.73 12.65 -7.66
CA ARG A 121 9.11 13.17 -7.75
C ARG A 121 9.23 14.57 -8.34
N SER A 122 8.26 15.01 -9.14
CA SER A 122 8.42 16.15 -10.05
C SER A 122 7.91 17.47 -9.50
N LEU A 123 7.28 17.48 -8.32
CA LEU A 123 6.79 18.70 -7.66
C LEU A 123 7.91 19.65 -7.20
N ASN A 124 9.18 19.25 -7.28
CA ASN A 124 10.35 20.06 -6.89
C ASN A 124 11.17 20.65 -8.05
N VAL A 125 10.74 20.51 -9.31
CA VAL A 125 11.46 21.09 -10.46
C VAL A 125 10.57 22.12 -11.15
N GLU A 126 10.55 23.32 -10.59
CA GLU A 126 10.06 24.51 -11.28
C GLU A 126 10.96 24.78 -12.49
N SER A 127 10.50 24.43 -13.69
CA SER A 127 11.09 24.93 -14.93
C SER A 127 9.99 25.56 -15.78
N SER A 128 10.25 26.79 -16.19
CA SER A 128 9.27 27.86 -16.35
C SER A 128 8.62 28.01 -17.72
N ASP A 129 8.83 27.12 -18.69
CA ASP A 129 8.54 27.46 -20.10
C ASP A 129 7.47 26.61 -20.84
N ASP A 130 6.69 25.73 -20.18
CA ASP A 130 5.62 24.98 -20.91
C ASP A 130 4.34 24.69 -20.07
N LYS A 131 3.86 25.71 -19.32
CA LYS A 131 2.76 25.59 -18.34
C LYS A 131 1.43 25.06 -18.90
N THR A 132 1.11 25.33 -20.17
CA THR A 132 -0.21 24.97 -20.73
C THR A 132 -0.32 23.48 -21.04
N LYS A 133 0.71 22.87 -21.64
CA LYS A 133 0.73 21.43 -21.95
C LYS A 133 0.89 20.58 -20.69
N GLU A 134 1.61 21.09 -19.68
CA GLU A 134 1.71 20.43 -18.39
C GLU A 134 0.35 20.38 -17.68
N ASN A 135 -0.43 21.46 -17.71
CA ASN A 135 -1.76 21.49 -17.09
C ASN A 135 -2.74 20.49 -17.73
N GLU A 136 -2.77 20.39 -19.06
CA GLU A 136 -3.61 19.40 -19.76
C GLU A 136 -3.21 17.96 -19.41
N LYS A 137 -1.90 17.67 -19.38
CA LYS A 137 -1.38 16.37 -18.99
C LYS A 137 -1.67 16.03 -17.52
N GLN A 138 -1.63 17.03 -16.64
CA GLN A 138 -1.99 16.86 -15.23
C GLN A 138 -3.49 16.57 -15.07
N GLN A 139 -4.35 17.25 -15.82
CA GLN A 139 -5.79 16.97 -15.83
C GLN A 139 -6.11 15.58 -16.38
N ASP A 140 -5.45 15.13 -17.45
CA ASP A 140 -5.61 13.77 -17.99
C ASP A 140 -5.24 12.71 -16.94
N LEU A 141 -4.11 12.89 -16.24
CA LEU A 141 -3.68 11.97 -15.19
C LEU A 141 -4.64 11.96 -14.00
N ALA A 142 -5.16 13.12 -13.58
CA ALA A 142 -6.14 13.22 -12.50
C ALA A 142 -7.46 12.53 -12.88
N GLY A 143 -7.96 12.76 -14.10
CA GLY A 143 -9.14 12.09 -14.64
C GLY A 143 -8.96 10.58 -14.73
N PHE A 144 -7.78 10.12 -15.16
CA PHE A 144 -7.43 8.70 -15.19
C PHE A 144 -7.38 8.07 -13.79
N LEU A 145 -6.76 8.71 -12.80
CA LEU A 145 -6.75 8.21 -11.42
C LEU A 145 -8.16 8.17 -10.83
N ASN A 146 -8.99 9.17 -11.09
CA ASN A 146 -10.38 9.17 -10.66
C ASN A 146 -11.15 8.00 -11.28
N TYR A 147 -10.97 7.75 -12.58
CA TYR A 147 -11.55 6.60 -13.27
C TYR A 147 -11.14 5.27 -12.60
N LEU A 148 -9.86 5.07 -12.30
CA LEU A 148 -9.41 3.85 -11.60
C LEU A 148 -10.01 3.74 -10.18
N ASN A 149 -10.14 4.86 -9.46
CA ASN A 149 -10.76 4.88 -8.14
C ASN A 149 -12.22 4.43 -8.16
N VAL A 150 -12.98 4.89 -9.18
CA VAL A 150 -14.35 4.46 -9.43
C VAL A 150 -14.41 2.97 -9.77
N LEU A 151 -13.50 2.47 -10.62
CA LEU A 151 -13.44 1.04 -10.95
C LEU A 151 -13.05 0.16 -9.78
N SER A 152 -12.19 0.62 -8.87
CA SER A 152 -11.85 -0.16 -7.70
C SER A 152 -13.04 -0.24 -6.74
N GLY A 153 -13.66 0.88 -6.37
CA GLY A 153 -14.81 0.88 -5.46
C GLY A 153 -14.42 0.55 -4.00
N LYS A 154 -13.83 -0.61 -3.71
CA LYS A 154 -13.36 -1.00 -2.37
C LYS A 154 -12.12 -0.23 -1.93
N TYR A 155 -11.10 -0.17 -2.79
CA TYR A 155 -9.84 0.51 -2.48
C TYR A 155 -9.70 1.83 -3.22
N GLY A 156 -9.02 2.80 -2.61
CA GLY A 156 -8.68 4.07 -3.24
C GLY A 156 -7.18 4.29 -3.34
N LEU A 157 -6.77 5.02 -4.37
CA LEU A 157 -5.40 5.44 -4.58
C LEU A 157 -5.37 6.91 -4.99
N ILE A 158 -4.77 7.75 -4.16
CA ILE A 158 -4.54 9.18 -4.44
C ILE A 158 -3.04 9.37 -4.59
N VAL A 159 -2.62 10.09 -5.63
CA VAL A 159 -1.22 10.36 -5.92
C VAL A 159 -1.02 11.87 -6.00
N ASP A 160 -0.24 12.40 -5.08
CA ASP A 160 0.07 13.84 -4.99
C ASP A 160 1.53 14.04 -4.52
N GLU A 161 1.78 14.74 -3.42
CA GLU A 161 3.09 14.81 -2.75
C GLU A 161 3.59 13.44 -2.25
N GLY A 162 2.65 12.51 -2.03
CA GLY A 162 2.91 11.11 -1.69
C GLY A 162 1.88 10.19 -2.36
N VAL A 163 1.79 8.97 -1.86
CA VAL A 163 0.74 8.03 -2.28
C VAL A 163 -0.16 7.75 -1.09
N VAL A 164 -1.46 7.99 -1.22
CA VAL A 164 -2.46 7.62 -0.22
C VAL A 164 -3.21 6.40 -0.72
N PHE A 165 -3.20 5.34 0.08
CA PHE A 165 -4.05 4.18 -0.11
C PHE A 165 -5.23 4.25 0.85
N LEU A 166 -6.43 3.96 0.35
CA LEU A 166 -7.67 3.95 1.13
C LEU A 166 -8.26 2.54 1.10
N ASP A 167 -8.60 1.99 2.27
CA ASP A 167 -9.51 0.84 2.40
C ASP A 167 -10.87 1.37 2.86
N ARG A 168 -11.79 1.56 1.90
CA ARG A 168 -13.10 2.17 2.17
C ARG A 168 -14.00 1.25 3.00
N GLU A 169 -13.82 -0.07 2.88
CA GLU A 169 -14.56 -1.06 3.66
C GLU A 169 -14.00 -1.16 5.10
N GLY A 170 -12.68 -1.06 5.23
CA GLY A 170 -12.01 -1.02 6.53
C GLY A 170 -12.14 0.30 7.28
N GLY A 171 -12.49 1.40 6.60
CA GLY A 171 -12.41 2.75 7.16
C GLY A 171 -10.96 3.11 7.52
N THR A 172 -9.98 2.64 6.74
CA THR A 172 -8.56 2.87 7.03
C THR A 172 -7.84 3.49 5.85
N PHE A 173 -6.71 4.14 6.11
CA PHE A 173 -5.85 4.66 5.07
C PHE A 173 -4.38 4.57 5.44
N GLU A 174 -3.52 4.55 4.43
CA GLU A 174 -2.07 4.67 4.58
C GLU A 174 -1.55 5.77 3.68
N VAL A 175 -0.82 6.71 4.26
CA VAL A 175 -0.06 7.74 3.52
C VAL A 175 1.39 7.30 3.46
N PHE A 176 1.87 7.08 2.24
CA PHE A 176 3.24 6.73 1.93
C PHE A 176 3.99 7.99 1.47
N LEU A 177 4.98 8.40 2.26
CA LEU A 177 5.89 9.50 1.97
C LEU A 177 7.30 8.93 1.76
N LYS A 178 8.19 9.72 1.15
CA LYS A 178 9.58 9.29 0.88
C LYS A 178 10.26 8.71 2.14
N ASN A 179 10.14 9.43 3.25
CA ASN A 179 10.85 9.14 4.51
C ASN A 179 9.92 8.75 5.67
N ASN A 180 8.62 8.59 5.43
CA ASN A 180 7.66 8.34 6.51
C ASN A 180 6.43 7.58 6.03
N ARG A 181 5.72 6.96 6.97
CA ARG A 181 4.42 6.34 6.74
C ARG A 181 3.46 6.83 7.83
N ILE A 182 2.23 7.10 7.43
CA ILE A 182 1.14 7.42 8.36
C ILE A 182 0.03 6.42 8.11
N TYR A 183 -0.39 5.70 9.15
CA TYR A 183 -1.56 4.85 9.09
C TYR A 183 -2.73 5.54 9.81
N GLY A 184 -3.91 5.55 9.20
CA GLY A 184 -5.09 6.21 9.72
C GLY A 184 -6.26 5.24 9.85
N ILE A 185 -7.04 5.39 10.91
CA ILE A 185 -8.35 4.75 11.07
C ILE A 185 -9.39 5.84 11.22
N ILE A 186 -10.41 5.79 10.38
CA ILE A 186 -11.59 6.64 10.43
C ILE A 186 -12.72 5.82 11.03
N GLN A 187 -13.38 6.36 12.05
CA GLN A 187 -14.58 5.79 12.63
C GLN A 187 -15.69 6.83 12.53
N GLU A 188 -16.67 6.53 11.70
CA GLU A 188 -17.90 7.32 11.57
C GLU A 188 -19.01 6.61 12.34
N SER A 189 -19.61 7.32 13.28
CA SER A 189 -20.89 6.96 13.88
C SER A 189 -21.94 8.00 13.49
N THR A 190 -23.21 7.68 13.69
CA THR A 190 -24.33 8.61 13.42
C THR A 190 -24.23 9.94 14.18
N LEU A 191 -23.40 10.02 15.22
CA LEU A 191 -23.29 11.20 16.10
C LEU A 191 -21.87 11.78 16.18
N SER A 192 -20.86 11.10 15.62
CA SER A 192 -19.47 11.57 15.70
C SER A 192 -18.61 11.00 14.58
N SER A 193 -17.76 11.85 14.01
CA SER A 193 -16.65 11.44 13.16
C SER A 193 -15.35 11.50 13.97
N SER A 194 -14.54 10.45 13.90
CA SER A 194 -13.25 10.41 14.56
C SER A 194 -12.17 9.84 13.66
N VAL A 195 -10.95 10.34 13.84
CA VAL A 195 -9.75 9.85 13.14
C VAL A 195 -8.66 9.55 14.15
N THR A 196 -8.04 8.38 14.01
CA THR A 196 -6.82 8.02 14.75
C THR A 196 -5.68 7.86 13.77
N LEU A 197 -4.64 8.67 13.93
CA LEU A 197 -3.41 8.59 13.15
C LEU A 197 -2.31 7.89 13.94
N PHE A 198 -1.59 7.01 13.26
CA PHE A 198 -0.47 6.26 13.77
C PHE A 198 0.77 6.64 12.97
N PHE A 199 1.80 7.10 13.69
CA PHE A 199 3.06 7.55 13.11
C PHE A 199 4.20 6.63 13.54
N GLU A 200 5.11 6.33 12.60
CA GLU A 200 6.41 5.72 12.93
C GLU A 200 7.28 6.73 13.72
N LYS A 201 7.25 8.00 13.30
CA LYS A 201 7.92 9.12 13.96
C LYS A 201 6.99 10.33 13.97
N VAL A 202 6.91 11.04 15.11
CA VAL A 202 6.10 12.27 15.23
C VAL A 202 6.65 13.32 14.26
N PRO A 203 5.83 13.87 13.34
CA PRO A 203 6.22 14.97 12.48
C PRO A 203 6.29 16.28 13.27
N GLU A 204 7.14 17.21 12.84
CA GLU A 204 7.37 18.49 13.53
C GLU A 204 6.11 19.36 13.60
N ASN A 205 5.24 19.29 12.58
CA ASN A 205 4.02 20.10 12.46
C ASN A 205 2.74 19.38 12.94
N ILE A 206 2.85 18.49 13.94
CA ILE A 206 1.72 17.64 14.35
C ILE A 206 0.52 18.44 14.89
N LEU A 207 0.76 19.57 15.56
CA LEU A 207 -0.30 20.42 16.13
C LEU A 207 -1.12 21.11 15.03
N GLU A 208 -0.47 21.52 13.94
CA GLU A 208 -1.16 22.12 12.80
C GLU A 208 -1.99 21.06 12.06
N LEU A 209 -1.44 19.85 11.90
CA LEU A 209 -2.19 18.72 11.34
C LEU A 209 -3.43 18.41 12.18
N GLU A 210 -3.28 18.32 13.52
CA GLU A 210 -4.41 18.08 14.42
C GLU A 210 -5.48 19.16 14.28
N LYS A 211 -5.08 20.43 14.21
CA LYS A 211 -6.00 21.57 14.02
C LYS A 211 -6.79 21.45 12.72
N ARG A 212 -6.12 21.16 11.60
CA ARG A 212 -6.78 21.01 10.28
C ARG A 212 -7.69 19.79 10.22
N LEU A 213 -7.36 18.71 10.94
CA LEU A 213 -8.22 17.54 11.02
C LEU A 213 -9.49 17.81 11.85
N LYS A 214 -9.42 18.65 12.88
CA LYS A 214 -10.58 19.05 13.68
C LYS A 214 -11.63 19.85 12.88
N ASP A 215 -11.28 20.37 11.72
CA ASP A 215 -12.25 20.99 10.80
C ASP A 215 -13.22 19.95 10.19
N ASN A 216 -12.83 18.67 10.16
CA ASN A 216 -13.60 17.57 9.54
C ASN A 216 -13.97 16.44 10.52
N PHE A 217 -13.25 16.33 11.64
CA PHE A 217 -13.42 15.28 12.64
C PHE A 217 -13.70 15.85 14.03
N ASN A 218 -14.73 15.33 14.71
CA ASN A 218 -15.03 15.70 16.10
C ASN A 218 -13.92 15.29 17.06
N VAL A 219 -13.29 14.14 16.80
CA VAL A 219 -12.23 13.58 17.64
C VAL A 219 -11.02 13.24 16.76
N VAL A 220 -9.86 13.80 17.12
CA VAL A 220 -8.57 13.51 16.48
C VAL A 220 -7.66 12.89 17.52
N SER A 221 -7.18 11.68 17.26
CA SER A 221 -6.21 10.97 18.10
C SER A 221 -4.93 10.72 17.32
N ILE A 222 -3.79 11.01 17.93
CA ILE A 222 -2.47 10.85 17.32
C ILE A 222 -1.65 9.93 18.22
N LYS A 223 -1.15 8.83 17.65
CA LYS A 223 -0.45 7.77 18.37
C LYS A 223 0.86 7.43 17.67
N LEU A 224 1.85 6.99 18.44
CA LEU A 224 3.07 6.39 17.90
C LEU A 224 2.88 4.88 17.72
N GLU A 225 3.34 4.34 16.59
CA GLU A 225 3.20 2.90 16.29
C GLU A 225 3.90 2.01 17.33
N ALA A 226 5.02 2.47 17.90
CA ALA A 226 5.72 1.76 18.98
C ALA A 226 4.87 1.59 20.26
N MET A 227 3.77 2.34 20.42
CA MET A 227 2.87 2.23 21.57
C MET A 227 1.68 1.29 21.33
N ARG A 228 1.61 0.62 20.16
CA ARG A 228 0.49 -0.28 19.83
C ARG A 228 0.48 -1.56 20.68
N ASP A 229 1.64 -1.96 21.22
CA ASP A 229 1.81 -3.15 22.06
C ASP A 229 1.94 -2.86 23.57
N GLY A 230 1.65 -1.62 24.01
CA GLY A 230 1.41 -1.30 25.42
C GLY A 230 2.47 -1.83 26.41
N THR A 231 3.61 -1.16 26.52
CA THR A 231 4.32 -1.14 27.81
C THR A 231 4.07 0.23 28.44
N TYR A 232 3.03 0.30 29.26
CA TYR A 232 2.93 1.36 30.26
C TYR A 232 4.00 1.06 31.32
N VAL A 233 4.95 1.97 31.50
CA VAL A 233 5.76 2.02 32.74
C VAL A 233 5.03 2.90 33.73
#